data_AF-A0A317FIF2-F1
#
_entry.id   AF-A0A317FIF2-F1
#
_cell.length_a   1.000
_cell.length_b   1.000
_cell.length_c   1.000
_cell.angle_alpha   90.00
_cell.angle_beta   90.00
_cell.angle_gamma   90.00
#
_symmetry.space_group_name_H-M   'P 1'
#
loop_
_entity.id
_entity.type
_entity.pdbx_description
1 polymer ?
#
loop_
_entity_poly.entity_id
_entity_poly.type
_entity_poly.pdbx_seq_one_letter_code
_entity_poly.pdbx_strand_id
1 'polypeptide(L)'
;MRGLGAAARFVLATAPRDVIGEEGALRGSLLLVVAIACAAPFTEAVAQTAAREPVRLVPFEVVDQAIPRPLTDTPGNAERGQRLALDRSKGNCVTCHELPLSADFQGNLGPPLTGVADRYEPGELRLRIVDTKRINPDSNMPSYYRVEGLNRVRRDWAGRPMLEAQEVEDILAYLLTLR
;
A
#
# COMPACT_ATOMS: atom_id res chain seq x y z
N MET A 1 -55.52 -29.93 -35.85
CA MET A 1 -55.25 -28.49 -36.02
C MET A 1 -53.78 -28.25 -35.69
N ARG A 2 -53.09 -27.55 -36.60
CA ARG A 2 -51.64 -27.35 -36.66
C ARG A 2 -51.13 -26.37 -35.59
N GLY A 3 -49.87 -26.52 -35.18
CA GLY A 3 -49.12 -25.48 -34.48
C GLY A 3 -47.78 -25.97 -33.88
N LEU A 4 -46.77 -26.17 -34.72
CA LEU A 4 -45.36 -26.36 -34.31
C LEU A 4 -44.74 -25.00 -33.94
N GLY A 5 -43.83 -24.98 -32.96
CA GLY A 5 -42.94 -23.85 -32.68
C GLY A 5 -41.62 -24.36 -32.08
N ALA A 6 -40.56 -24.29 -32.88
CA ALA A 6 -39.28 -24.99 -32.71
C ALA A 6 -38.28 -24.28 -31.78
N ALA A 7 -37.43 -25.11 -31.15
CA ALA A 7 -36.23 -24.70 -30.42
C ALA A 7 -35.13 -24.21 -31.38
N ALA A 8 -34.44 -23.13 -31.01
CA ALA A 8 -33.22 -22.67 -31.69
C ALA A 8 -31.99 -23.02 -30.83
N ARG A 9 -31.06 -23.76 -31.43
CA ARG A 9 -29.74 -24.13 -30.91
C ARG A 9 -28.68 -23.66 -31.89
N PHE A 10 -27.55 -23.18 -31.34
CA PHE A 10 -26.18 -23.20 -31.88
C PHE A 10 -25.86 -22.34 -33.14
N VAL A 11 -24.76 -21.57 -33.08
CA VAL A 11 -23.43 -21.97 -33.59
C VAL A 11 -22.48 -20.76 -33.49
N LEU A 12 -21.30 -20.99 -32.90
CA LEU A 12 -20.12 -20.14 -32.91
C LEU A 12 -19.48 -20.19 -34.30
N ALA A 13 -19.26 -19.05 -34.97
CA ALA A 13 -18.56 -18.98 -36.25
C ALA A 13 -17.17 -18.37 -36.08
N THR A 14 -16.14 -19.18 -36.29
CA THR A 14 -14.73 -18.81 -36.47
C THR A 14 -14.46 -18.52 -37.95
N ALA A 15 -13.81 -17.41 -38.27
CA ALA A 15 -13.37 -17.09 -39.63
C ALA A 15 -11.90 -17.51 -39.88
N PRO A 16 -11.57 -18.03 -41.08
CA PRO A 16 -10.21 -18.38 -41.48
C PRO A 16 -9.42 -17.21 -42.14
N ARG A 17 -8.09 -17.40 -42.18
CA ARG A 17 -7.07 -16.59 -42.87
C ARG A 17 -6.98 -16.95 -44.36
N ASP A 18 -6.36 -16.05 -45.15
CA ASP A 18 -5.64 -16.21 -46.45
C ASP A 18 -5.95 -14.97 -47.36
N VAL A 19 -5.13 -14.40 -48.26
CA VAL A 19 -3.77 -14.62 -48.78
C VAL A 19 -3.33 -13.35 -49.56
N ILE A 20 -2.01 -13.24 -49.72
CA ILE A 20 -1.09 -12.34 -50.44
C ILE A 20 -1.46 -12.08 -51.93
N GLY A 21 -1.09 -10.90 -52.47
CA GLY A 21 -0.99 -10.68 -53.93
C GLY A 21 -0.61 -9.23 -54.33
N GLU A 22 0.66 -9.03 -54.72
CA GLU A 22 1.24 -7.86 -55.41
C GLU A 22 0.71 -7.69 -56.84
N GLU A 23 0.63 -6.46 -57.38
CA GLU A 23 0.99 -5.94 -58.74
C GLU A 23 0.73 -4.41 -58.68
N GLY A 24 1.46 -3.43 -59.23
CA GLY A 24 2.52 -3.37 -60.23
C GLY A 24 2.41 -1.99 -60.94
N ALA A 25 3.49 -1.20 -60.87
CA ALA A 25 3.93 -0.11 -61.78
C ALA A 25 3.03 1.13 -62.05
N LEU A 26 3.43 2.37 -61.75
CA LEU A 26 4.54 3.24 -62.23
C LEU A 26 4.08 4.24 -63.32
N ARG A 27 4.22 5.55 -63.02
CA ARG A 27 4.37 6.76 -63.90
C ARG A 27 3.70 7.94 -63.18
N GLY A 28 4.27 9.11 -62.90
CA GLY A 28 5.55 9.74 -63.13
C GLY A 28 5.45 11.19 -62.60
N SER A 29 6.57 11.93 -62.63
CA SER A 29 6.66 13.40 -62.50
C SER A 29 6.80 14.00 -61.08
N LEU A 30 8.06 14.02 -60.65
CA LEU A 30 8.80 15.11 -60.00
C LEU A 30 8.02 16.39 -59.62
N LEU A 31 7.80 16.60 -58.33
CA LEU A 31 7.75 17.93 -57.71
C LEU A 31 8.48 17.86 -56.37
N LEU A 32 9.62 18.55 -56.33
CA LEU A 32 10.43 18.82 -55.16
C LEU A 32 9.64 19.73 -54.20
N VAL A 33 9.30 19.24 -53.01
CA VAL A 33 8.97 20.09 -51.85
C VAL A 33 9.98 19.76 -50.75
N VAL A 34 10.99 20.61 -50.66
CA VAL A 34 11.85 20.75 -49.48
C VAL A 34 11.08 21.60 -48.48
N ALA A 35 10.81 21.08 -47.27
CA ALA A 35 10.78 21.90 -46.06
C ALA A 35 10.65 21.09 -44.76
N ILE A 36 11.75 21.16 -43.99
CA ILE A 36 11.81 21.38 -42.52
C ILE A 36 11.37 20.20 -41.64
N ALA A 37 12.32 19.30 -41.38
CA ALA A 37 12.32 18.54 -40.13
C ALA A 37 12.63 19.49 -38.96
N CYS A 38 11.60 19.91 -38.22
CA CYS A 38 11.77 20.49 -36.90
C CYS A 38 12.21 19.38 -35.92
N ALA A 39 13.51 19.13 -35.81
CA ALA A 39 14.06 18.36 -34.70
C ALA A 39 14.01 19.22 -33.43
N ALA A 40 12.91 19.17 -32.69
CA ALA A 40 12.89 19.67 -31.33
C ALA A 40 13.79 18.77 -30.46
N PRO A 41 14.76 19.31 -29.71
CA PRO A 41 15.57 18.51 -28.82
C PRO A 41 14.67 17.94 -27.72
N PHE A 42 14.62 16.61 -27.60
CA PHE A 42 14.12 15.92 -26.41
C PHE A 42 15.04 16.30 -25.24
N THR A 43 14.67 17.32 -24.47
CA THR A 43 15.28 17.58 -23.18
C THR A 43 14.70 16.60 -22.17
N GLU A 44 15.43 15.51 -21.92
CA GLU A 44 15.17 14.63 -20.78
C GLU A 44 15.35 15.44 -19.49
N ALA A 45 14.23 15.84 -18.90
CA ALA A 45 14.20 16.39 -17.56
C ALA A 45 14.56 15.26 -16.58
N VAL A 46 15.82 15.21 -16.17
CA VAL A 46 16.25 14.43 -15.00
C VAL A 46 15.56 14.99 -13.76
N ALA A 47 14.45 14.36 -13.37
CA ALA A 47 13.78 14.64 -12.11
C ALA A 47 14.76 14.34 -10.97
N GLN A 48 15.28 15.38 -10.33
CA GLN A 48 16.06 15.26 -9.11
C GLN A 48 15.14 14.73 -8.02
N THR A 49 15.38 13.48 -7.60
CA THR A 49 14.82 12.99 -6.35
C THR A 49 15.51 13.78 -5.24
N ALA A 50 14.85 14.81 -4.73
CA ALA A 50 15.32 15.49 -3.55
C ALA A 50 15.35 14.46 -2.42
N ALA A 51 16.54 14.19 -1.88
CA ALA A 51 16.68 13.36 -0.69
C ALA A 51 15.87 14.02 0.43
N ARG A 52 14.82 13.34 0.88
CA ARG A 52 13.97 13.81 1.98
C ARG A 52 14.79 13.70 3.27
N GLU A 53 14.85 14.78 4.04
CA GLU A 53 15.56 14.88 5.33
C GLU A 53 15.30 13.62 6.19
N PRO A 54 16.32 13.03 6.82
CA PRO A 54 16.13 11.88 7.70
C PRO A 54 15.16 12.23 8.83
N VAL A 55 14.07 11.48 8.92
CA VAL A 55 13.06 11.66 9.97
C VAL A 55 13.67 11.22 11.31
N ARG A 56 13.96 12.18 12.18
CA ARG A 56 14.38 11.89 13.55
C ARG A 56 13.18 11.39 14.35
N LEU A 57 13.32 10.22 14.97
CA LEU A 57 12.29 9.70 15.87
C LEU A 57 12.12 10.64 17.06
N VAL A 58 10.86 10.85 17.47
CA VAL A 58 10.56 11.54 18.72
C VAL A 58 11.03 10.65 19.88
N PRO A 59 11.78 11.17 20.86
CA PRO A 59 12.16 10.39 22.03
C PRO A 59 10.94 9.96 22.84
N PHE A 60 10.91 8.70 23.25
CA PHE A 60 9.88 8.14 24.13
C PHE A 60 10.51 7.28 25.21
N GLU A 61 9.78 7.10 26.30
CA GLU A 61 10.19 6.28 27.43
C GLU A 61 9.29 5.06 27.51
N VAL A 62 9.88 3.91 27.85
CA VAL A 62 9.14 2.68 28.13
C VAL A 62 9.14 2.46 29.63
N VAL A 63 7.95 2.40 30.23
CA VAL A 63 7.72 2.14 31.65
C VAL A 63 6.76 0.97 31.74
N ASP A 64 7.12 -0.09 32.46
CA ASP A 64 6.26 -1.26 32.72
C ASP A 64 5.56 -1.82 31.45
N GLN A 65 6.32 -2.01 30.37
CA GLN A 65 5.80 -2.47 29.06
C GLN A 65 4.75 -1.56 28.40
N ALA A 66 4.78 -0.28 28.74
CA ALA A 66 3.96 0.75 28.12
C ALA A 66 4.82 1.94 27.65
N ILE A 67 4.30 2.71 26.70
CA ILE A 67 4.74 4.07 26.43
C ILE A 67 3.62 4.99 26.94
N PRO A 68 3.70 5.50 28.19
CA PRO A 68 2.57 6.19 28.81
C PRO A 68 2.24 7.52 28.14
N ARG A 69 3.28 8.24 27.70
CA ARG A 69 3.13 9.56 27.07
C ARG A 69 2.89 9.41 25.56
N PRO A 70 1.94 10.17 24.97
CA PRO A 70 1.78 10.25 23.52
C PRO A 70 3.08 10.67 22.82
N LEU A 71 3.26 10.21 21.58
CA LEU A 71 4.41 10.60 20.74
C LEU A 71 4.27 12.01 20.16
N THR A 72 3.06 12.58 20.18
CA THR A 72 2.75 13.91 19.67
C THR A 72 1.73 14.61 20.58
N ASP A 73 1.69 15.94 20.53
CA ASP A 73 0.70 16.74 21.28
C ASP A 73 -0.68 16.78 20.60
N THR A 74 -0.75 16.32 19.34
CA THR A 74 -1.99 16.30 18.55
C THR A 74 -2.72 14.97 18.80
N PRO A 75 -3.98 15.00 19.28
CA PRO A 75 -4.77 13.79 19.46
C PRO A 75 -4.89 12.95 18.18
N GLY A 76 -4.87 11.63 18.32
CA GLY A 76 -5.04 10.71 17.20
C GLY A 76 -6.43 10.79 16.56
N ASN A 77 -6.49 10.64 15.25
CA ASN A 77 -7.73 10.56 14.48
C ASN A 77 -8.04 9.09 14.15
N ALA A 78 -9.09 8.52 14.75
CA ALA A 78 -9.45 7.11 14.59
C ALA A 78 -9.81 6.72 13.14
N GLU A 79 -10.46 7.60 12.38
CA GLU A 79 -10.83 7.31 10.98
C GLU A 79 -9.58 7.22 10.10
N ARG A 80 -8.63 8.15 10.29
CA ARG A 80 -7.31 8.09 9.65
C ARG A 80 -6.51 6.89 10.14
N GLY A 81 -6.59 6.56 11.42
CA GLY A 81 -5.98 5.38 12.02
C GLY A 81 -6.43 4.08 11.38
N GLN A 82 -7.73 3.92 11.16
CA GLN A 82 -8.28 2.77 10.46
C GLN A 82 -7.70 2.66 9.04
N ARG A 83 -7.67 3.77 8.28
CA ARG A 83 -7.07 3.77 6.94
C ARG A 83 -5.60 3.36 6.98
N LEU A 84 -4.81 3.90 7.90
CA LEU A 84 -3.39 3.57 8.06
C LEU A 84 -3.16 2.11 8.46
N ALA A 85 -4.01 1.56 9.33
CA ALA A 85 -3.96 0.17 9.74
C ALA A 85 -4.25 -0.78 8.56
N LEU A 86 -5.11 -0.38 7.63
CA LEU A 86 -5.48 -1.19 6.45
C LEU A 86 -4.59 -0.94 5.22
N ASP A 87 -3.84 0.15 5.21
CA ASP A 87 -2.99 0.51 4.08
C ASP A 87 -1.78 -0.44 3.97
N ARG A 88 -1.64 -1.06 2.79
CA ARG A 88 -0.60 -2.05 2.47
C ARG A 88 0.83 -1.51 2.55
N SER A 89 1.00 -0.20 2.39
CA SER A 89 2.30 0.50 2.47
C SER A 89 2.62 1.04 3.86
N LYS A 90 1.67 0.96 4.80
CA LYS A 90 1.76 1.48 6.16
C LYS A 90 1.64 0.36 7.19
N GLY A 91 0.49 0.27 7.88
CA GLY A 91 0.27 -0.72 8.94
C GLY A 91 0.07 -2.14 8.41
N ASN A 92 -0.73 -2.26 7.33
CA ASN A 92 -1.13 -3.53 6.72
C ASN A 92 -1.56 -4.61 7.75
N CYS A 93 -2.21 -4.19 8.84
CA CYS A 93 -2.50 -4.99 10.02
C CYS A 93 -3.38 -6.19 9.69
N VAL A 94 -4.31 -6.03 8.73
CA VAL A 94 -5.25 -7.05 8.27
C VAL A 94 -4.56 -8.29 7.66
N THR A 95 -3.31 -8.16 7.23
CA THR A 95 -2.53 -9.32 6.74
C THR A 95 -2.24 -10.33 7.85
N CYS A 96 -2.19 -9.89 9.10
CA CYS A 96 -1.87 -10.74 10.24
C CYS A 96 -3.02 -10.89 11.23
N HIS A 97 -3.90 -9.90 11.32
CA HIS A 97 -4.94 -9.82 12.34
C HIS A 97 -6.34 -9.75 11.71
N GLU A 98 -7.30 -10.39 12.37
CA GLU A 98 -8.71 -10.13 12.14
C GLU A 98 -9.14 -8.81 12.81
N LEU A 99 -9.92 -8.03 12.07
CA LEU A 99 -10.49 -6.73 12.43
C LEU A 99 -12.01 -6.77 12.17
N PRO A 100 -12.82 -5.96 12.88
CA PRO A 100 -14.27 -5.92 12.72
C PRO A 100 -14.67 -5.15 11.45
N LEU A 101 -14.33 -5.70 10.30
CA LEU A 101 -14.58 -5.16 8.97
C LEU A 101 -15.03 -6.27 8.02
N SER A 102 -15.79 -5.89 7.00
CA SER A 102 -16.19 -6.80 5.93
C SER A 102 -15.06 -6.88 4.89
N ALA A 103 -14.27 -7.95 4.93
CA ALA A 103 -13.27 -8.26 3.92
C ALA A 103 -13.20 -9.78 3.68
N ASP A 104 -12.97 -10.16 2.43
CA ASP A 104 -12.94 -11.56 2.00
C ASP A 104 -11.78 -12.35 2.62
N PHE A 105 -10.67 -11.67 2.94
CA PHE A 105 -9.47 -12.30 3.50
C PHE A 105 -8.86 -11.43 4.60
N GLN A 106 -8.69 -12.05 5.77
CA GLN A 106 -7.97 -11.49 6.91
C GLN A 106 -7.02 -12.56 7.46
N GLY A 107 -5.88 -12.12 7.99
CA GLY A 107 -4.90 -13.03 8.56
C GLY A 107 -5.25 -13.46 9.98
N ASN A 108 -4.72 -14.62 10.38
CA ASN A 108 -4.85 -15.19 11.72
C ASN A 108 -3.49 -15.51 12.38
N LEU A 109 -2.42 -14.91 11.88
CA LEU A 109 -1.07 -15.07 12.45
C LEU A 109 -0.97 -14.38 13.82
N GLY A 110 -1.62 -13.23 13.96
CA GLY A 110 -1.81 -12.53 15.23
C GLY A 110 -3.23 -12.74 15.77
N PRO A 111 -3.48 -12.45 17.06
CA PRO A 111 -4.81 -12.55 17.65
C PRO A 111 -5.78 -11.53 17.02
N PRO A 112 -7.09 -11.78 17.04
CA PRO A 112 -8.07 -10.79 16.60
C PRO A 112 -7.95 -9.49 17.40
N LEU A 113 -8.18 -8.36 16.74
CA LEU A 113 -8.10 -7.00 17.32
C LEU A 113 -9.43 -6.47 17.85
N THR A 114 -10.54 -7.18 17.62
CA THR A 114 -11.79 -6.94 18.35
C THR A 114 -11.56 -7.07 19.86
N GLY A 115 -12.12 -6.18 20.67
CA GLY A 115 -11.89 -6.14 22.12
C GLY A 115 -10.45 -5.89 22.54
N VAL A 116 -9.61 -5.31 21.68
CA VAL A 116 -8.22 -4.99 22.06
C VAL A 116 -8.14 -3.85 23.08
N ALA A 117 -9.09 -2.90 23.02
CA ALA A 117 -9.18 -1.79 23.96
C ALA A 117 -9.61 -2.22 25.37
N ASP A 118 -10.26 -3.37 25.50
CA ASP A 118 -10.65 -3.94 26.80
C ASP A 118 -9.52 -4.79 27.42
N ARG A 119 -8.50 -5.14 26.63
CA ARG A 119 -7.38 -5.99 27.06
C ARG A 119 -6.13 -5.22 27.45
N TYR A 120 -5.99 -3.98 26.97
CA TYR A 120 -4.76 -3.21 27.09
C TYR A 120 -5.05 -1.73 27.29
N GLU A 121 -4.22 -1.11 28.13
CA GLU A 121 -4.20 0.33 28.31
C GLU A 121 -3.59 1.04 27.08
N PRO A 122 -3.90 2.32 26.85
CA PRO A 122 -3.40 3.06 25.69
C PRO A 122 -1.87 3.02 25.54
N GLY A 123 -1.14 3.09 26.65
CA GLY A 123 0.33 3.05 26.63
C GLY A 123 0.89 1.68 26.23
N GLU A 124 0.21 0.60 26.59
CA GLU A 124 0.60 -0.77 26.23
C GLU A 124 0.35 -1.04 24.74
N LEU A 125 -0.75 -0.52 24.20
CA LEU A 125 -1.04 -0.57 22.76
C LEU A 125 -0.04 0.27 21.97
N ARG A 126 0.29 1.46 22.46
CA ARG A 126 1.33 2.31 21.86
C ARG A 126 2.66 1.58 21.76
N LEU A 127 3.11 0.91 22.81
CA LEU A 127 4.35 0.13 22.76
C LEU A 127 4.28 -0.99 21.72
N ARG A 128 3.16 -1.70 21.61
CA ARG A 128 2.99 -2.77 20.60
C ARG A 128 3.10 -2.25 19.18
N ILE A 129 2.57 -1.05 18.89
CA ILE A 129 2.70 -0.43 17.56
C ILE A 129 4.16 0.04 17.35
N VAL A 130 4.73 0.75 18.34
CA VAL A 130 6.06 1.36 18.24
C VAL A 130 7.16 0.32 18.11
N ASP A 131 7.24 -0.61 19.06
CA ASP A 131 8.32 -1.58 19.17
C ASP A 131 7.91 -2.83 19.98
N THR A 132 7.02 -3.65 19.42
CA THR A 132 6.56 -4.93 20.00
C THR A 132 7.71 -5.88 20.39
N LYS A 133 8.88 -5.76 19.74
CA LYS A 133 10.04 -6.60 20.04
C LYS A 133 10.67 -6.33 21.40
N ARG A 134 10.35 -5.19 22.04
CA ARG A 134 10.70 -4.94 23.46
C ARG A 134 9.86 -5.77 24.43
N ILE A 135 8.68 -6.20 24.01
CA ILE A 135 7.78 -7.06 24.78
C ILE A 135 8.11 -8.53 24.50
N ASN A 136 8.17 -8.88 23.22
CA ASN A 136 8.50 -10.22 22.76
C ASN A 136 9.51 -10.15 21.59
N PRO A 137 10.81 -10.43 21.83
CA PRO A 137 11.84 -10.39 20.79
C PRO A 137 11.53 -11.27 19.57
N ASP A 138 10.84 -12.38 19.80
CA ASP A 138 10.46 -13.38 18.79
C ASP A 138 9.15 -13.04 18.05
N SER A 139 8.53 -11.89 18.37
CA SER A 139 7.31 -11.45 17.70
C SER A 139 7.51 -11.29 16.18
N ASN A 140 6.57 -11.85 15.42
CA ASN A 140 6.47 -11.63 13.96
C ASN A 140 5.85 -10.28 13.60
N MET A 141 5.18 -9.62 14.55
CA MET A 141 4.65 -8.27 14.32
C MET A 141 5.82 -7.29 14.15
N PRO A 142 5.81 -6.44 13.11
CA PRO A 142 6.86 -5.44 12.91
C PRO A 142 6.91 -4.39 14.03
N SER A 143 8.11 -3.85 14.31
CA SER A 143 8.26 -2.61 15.07
C SER A 143 8.08 -1.43 14.11
N TYR A 144 6.92 -0.76 14.12
CA TYR A 144 6.58 0.20 13.06
C TYR A 144 7.26 1.57 13.23
N TYR A 145 7.72 1.91 14.44
CA TYR A 145 8.38 3.18 14.75
C TYR A 145 9.84 2.98 15.19
N ARG A 146 10.58 2.13 14.45
CA ARG A 146 11.99 1.79 14.71
C ARG A 146 12.85 1.96 13.45
N VAL A 147 14.06 2.52 13.63
CA VAL A 147 15.04 2.74 12.53
C VAL A 147 16.39 2.06 12.75
N GLU A 148 16.61 1.50 13.94
CA GLU A 148 17.88 0.88 14.35
C GLU A 148 17.74 -0.63 14.55
N GLY A 149 18.87 -1.36 14.50
CA GLY A 149 18.88 -2.81 14.65
C GLY A 149 18.14 -3.55 13.53
N LEU A 150 18.22 -3.01 12.31
CA LEU A 150 17.60 -3.54 11.11
C LEU A 150 18.68 -4.07 10.15
N ASN A 151 18.35 -5.12 9.41
CA ASN A 151 19.29 -5.78 8.48
C ASN A 151 18.87 -5.54 7.03
N ARG A 152 19.81 -5.18 6.17
CA ARG A 152 19.62 -5.07 4.71
C ARG A 152 18.45 -4.16 4.31
N VAL A 153 18.27 -3.04 5.03
CA VAL A 153 17.24 -2.04 4.73
C VAL A 153 17.48 -1.44 3.34
N ARG A 154 16.40 -1.30 2.56
CA ARG A 154 16.44 -0.67 1.24
C ARG A 154 16.93 0.78 1.37
N ARG A 155 17.77 1.26 0.46
CA ARG A 155 18.47 2.57 0.62
C ARG A 155 17.53 3.75 0.83
N ASP A 156 16.38 3.76 0.16
CA ASP A 156 15.34 4.79 0.26
C ASP A 156 14.56 4.75 1.59
N TRP A 157 14.69 3.68 2.39
CA TRP A 157 14.11 3.55 3.73
C TRP A 157 15.14 3.65 4.87
N ALA A 158 16.42 3.82 4.56
CA ALA A 158 17.44 3.95 5.60
C ALA A 158 17.13 5.13 6.52
N GLY A 159 17.11 4.90 7.83
CA GLY A 159 16.82 5.92 8.83
C GLY A 159 15.35 6.37 8.87
N ARG A 160 14.42 5.63 8.27
CA ARG A 160 12.99 6.01 8.21
C ARG A 160 12.12 4.92 8.84
N PRO A 161 11.23 5.28 9.79
CA PRO A 161 10.26 4.32 10.32
C PRO A 161 9.16 4.02 9.30
N MET A 162 8.42 2.93 9.49
CA MET A 162 7.28 2.58 8.63
C MET A 162 6.08 3.52 8.88
N LEU A 163 5.91 3.94 10.12
CA LEU A 163 4.91 4.93 10.53
C LEU A 163 5.59 6.19 11.08
N GLU A 164 4.95 7.35 10.92
CA GLU A 164 5.34 8.58 11.61
C GLU A 164 4.72 8.64 13.02
N ALA A 165 5.21 9.54 13.88
CA ALA A 165 4.74 9.65 15.27
C ALA A 165 3.22 9.87 15.35
N GLN A 166 2.69 10.77 14.50
CA GLN A 166 1.26 11.01 14.46
C GLN A 166 0.48 9.80 13.95
N GLU A 167 1.02 9.09 12.95
CA GLU A 167 0.37 7.90 12.38
C GLU A 167 0.22 6.79 13.41
N VAL A 168 1.19 6.66 14.33
CA VAL A 168 1.07 5.77 15.49
C VAL A 168 -0.10 6.17 16.39
N GLU A 169 -0.23 7.46 16.74
CA GLU A 169 -1.32 7.94 17.60
C GLU A 169 -2.69 7.81 16.91
N ASP A 170 -2.78 7.96 15.59
CA ASP A 170 -4.03 7.74 14.86
C ASP A 170 -4.44 6.26 14.88
N ILE A 171 -3.51 5.35 14.60
CA ILE A 171 -3.78 3.91 14.68
C ILE A 171 -4.17 3.53 16.10
N LEU A 172 -3.48 4.06 17.11
CA LEU A 172 -3.87 3.84 18.50
C LEU A 172 -5.30 4.32 18.76
N ALA A 173 -5.66 5.53 18.31
CA ALA A 173 -7.01 6.05 18.45
C ALA A 173 -8.06 5.13 17.81
N TYR A 174 -7.76 4.51 16.67
CA TYR A 174 -8.61 3.49 16.06
C TYR A 174 -8.70 2.21 16.92
N LEU A 175 -7.58 1.67 17.39
CA LEU A 175 -7.58 0.46 18.22
C LEU A 175 -8.38 0.65 19.51
N LEU A 176 -8.36 1.85 20.09
CA LEU A 176 -9.14 2.21 21.28
C LEU A 176 -10.66 2.22 21.05
N THR A 177 -11.12 2.23 19.79
CA THR A 177 -12.56 2.07 19.48
C THR A 177 -12.99 0.61 19.41
N LEU A 178 -12.04 -0.34 19.41
CA LEU A 178 -12.31 -1.77 19.25
C LEU A 178 -12.48 -2.45 20.62
N ARG A 179 -13.69 -2.33 21.17
CA ARG A 179 -14.16 -3.03 22.36
C ARG A 179 -14.96 -4.27 21.96
#